data_AF-A0A0R0LW56-F1
#
_entry.id   AF-A0A0R0LW56-F1
#
_cell.length_a   1.000
_cell.length_b   1.000
_cell.length_c   1.000
_cell.angle_alpha   90.00
_cell.angle_beta   90.00
_cell.angle_gamma   90.00
#
_symmetry.space_group_name_H-M   'P 1'
#
loop_
_entity.id
_entity.type
_entity.pdbx_description
1 polymer ?
#
loop_
_entity_poly.entity_id
_entity_poly.type
_entity_poly.pdbx_seq_one_letter_code
_entity_poly.pdbx_strand_id
1 'polypeptide(L)'
;MKNSDSLTWLYNLFNTSNFDPQQNIDYLQSYPQTGIHFYLSRIIDFDEKYTLHLVHIMFYHCEDEISYPIMDILVKKSLYNKSFGLKLFFTLKSYRKYLNKEQIGFYRLIIQRIMECDKFRRDRSRKNIVIDQKPFLDQKLSTREISTIKYKKLENQFADLKLLKEK
;
A
#
# COMPACT_ATOMS: atom_id res chain seq x y z
N MET A 1 14.19 -28.72 -5.67
CA MET A 1 13.72 -28.54 -4.27
C MET A 1 13.73 -27.05 -4.00
N LYS A 2 12.56 -26.41 -3.78
CA LYS A 2 12.48 -24.97 -3.49
C LYS A 2 12.83 -24.78 -2.02
N ASN A 3 13.86 -23.99 -1.74
CA ASN A 3 14.40 -23.70 -0.43
C ASN A 3 13.29 -23.17 0.51
N SER A 4 12.77 -24.03 1.38
CA SER A 4 11.81 -23.65 2.44
C SER A 4 12.40 -22.58 3.36
N ASP A 5 13.70 -22.64 3.57
CA ASP A 5 14.40 -21.84 4.57
C ASP A 5 14.55 -20.40 4.12
N SER A 6 14.75 -20.15 2.81
CA SER A 6 14.83 -18.79 2.26
C SER A 6 13.47 -18.07 2.27
N LEU A 7 12.36 -18.80 2.02
CA LEU A 7 11.02 -18.23 2.13
C LEU A 7 10.66 -17.92 3.59
N THR A 8 11.05 -18.80 4.52
CA THR A 8 10.85 -18.59 5.95
C THR A 8 11.69 -17.42 6.47
N TRP A 9 12.91 -17.25 5.95
CA TRP A 9 13.78 -16.12 6.29
C TRP A 9 13.24 -14.78 5.79
N LEU A 10 12.79 -14.70 4.52
CA LEU A 10 12.13 -13.50 3.97
C LEU A 10 10.87 -13.14 4.75
N TYR A 11 10.06 -14.13 5.10
CA TYR A 11 8.87 -13.93 5.93
C TYR A 11 9.23 -13.37 7.31
N ASN A 12 10.25 -13.93 7.95
CA ASN A 12 10.71 -13.44 9.26
C ASN A 12 11.29 -12.02 9.17
N LEU A 13 12.04 -11.72 8.11
CA LEU A 13 12.64 -10.40 7.88
C LEU A 13 11.56 -9.30 7.82
N PHE A 14 10.53 -9.50 7.00
CA PHE A 14 9.46 -8.53 6.81
C PHE A 14 8.48 -8.43 7.98
N ASN A 15 8.45 -9.42 8.87
CA ASN A 15 7.60 -9.45 10.06
C ASN A 15 8.36 -9.13 11.35
N THR A 16 9.62 -8.70 11.26
CA THR A 16 10.33 -8.17 12.44
C THR A 16 9.76 -6.83 12.86
N SER A 17 9.79 -6.54 14.16
CA SER A 17 9.39 -5.24 14.73
C SER A 17 10.19 -4.05 14.22
N ASN A 18 11.30 -4.31 13.51
CA ASN A 18 12.25 -3.32 13.02
C ASN A 18 12.12 -3.05 11.52
N PHE A 19 11.09 -3.60 10.85
CA PHE A 19 10.90 -3.36 9.43
C PHE A 19 10.39 -1.93 9.19
N ASP A 20 11.35 -1.02 9.01
CA ASP A 20 11.10 0.41 8.85
C ASP A 20 10.53 0.72 7.46
N PRO A 21 9.61 1.70 7.32
CA PRO A 21 9.10 2.12 6.02
C PRO A 21 10.18 2.48 4.99
N GLN A 22 11.36 2.97 5.43
CA GLN A 22 12.49 3.22 4.52
C GLN A 22 13.05 1.92 3.94
N GLN A 23 13.33 0.93 4.78
CA GLN A 23 13.83 -0.36 4.33
C GLN A 23 12.87 -0.99 3.33
N ASN A 24 11.56 -0.88 3.59
CA ASN A 24 10.52 -1.39 2.70
C ASN A 24 10.56 -0.75 1.31
N ILE A 25 10.82 0.56 1.23
CA ILE A 25 11.01 1.28 -0.03
C ILE A 25 12.30 0.83 -0.73
N ASP A 26 13.39 0.65 0.02
CA ASP A 26 14.65 0.16 -0.54
C ASP A 26 14.47 -1.27 -1.11
N TYR A 27 13.69 -2.12 -0.44
CA TYR A 27 13.32 -3.46 -0.91
C TYR A 27 12.44 -3.42 -2.16
N LEU A 28 11.45 -2.51 -2.23
CA LEU A 28 10.62 -2.30 -3.42
C LEU A 28 11.44 -1.85 -4.63
N GLN A 29 12.51 -1.10 -4.42
CA GLN A 29 13.40 -0.64 -5.50
C GLN A 29 14.39 -1.72 -5.95
N SER A 30 14.84 -2.58 -5.03
CA SER A 30 15.97 -3.49 -5.27
C SER A 30 15.57 -4.88 -5.72
N TYR A 31 14.34 -5.33 -5.41
CA TYR A 31 13.91 -6.69 -5.74
C TYR A 31 13.15 -6.72 -7.07
N PRO A 32 13.31 -7.77 -7.88
CA PRO A 32 12.59 -7.90 -9.15
C PRO A 32 11.31 -8.78 -9.05
N GLN A 33 11.03 -9.38 -7.89
CA GLN A 33 9.96 -10.37 -7.77
C GLN A 33 8.61 -9.74 -7.42
N THR A 34 7.64 -9.86 -8.33
CA THR A 34 6.27 -9.34 -8.16
C THR A 34 5.58 -9.81 -6.89
N GLY A 35 5.78 -11.08 -6.50
CA GLY A 35 5.19 -11.63 -5.27
C GLY A 35 5.66 -10.90 -4.01
N ILE A 36 6.94 -10.47 -3.98
CA ILE A 36 7.51 -9.70 -2.88
C ILE A 36 6.92 -8.29 -2.90
N HIS A 37 6.78 -7.65 -4.06
CA HIS A 37 6.19 -6.30 -4.13
C HIS A 37 4.72 -6.28 -3.72
N PHE A 38 3.96 -7.29 -4.12
CA PHE A 38 2.58 -7.43 -3.67
C PHE A 38 2.49 -7.65 -2.16
N TYR A 39 3.43 -8.41 -1.58
CA TYR A 39 3.50 -8.59 -0.14
C TYR A 39 3.86 -7.27 0.56
N LEU A 40 4.99 -6.65 0.18
CA LEU A 40 5.49 -5.40 0.72
C LEU A 40 4.45 -4.28 0.67
N SER A 41 3.81 -4.08 -0.49
CA SER A 41 2.75 -3.09 -0.66
C SER A 41 1.56 -3.25 0.29
N ARG A 42 1.30 -4.46 0.81
CA ARG A 42 0.23 -4.71 1.79
C ARG A 42 0.64 -4.41 3.23
N ILE A 43 1.93 -4.53 3.55
CA ILE A 43 2.47 -4.33 4.90
C ILE A 43 3.05 -2.93 5.12
N ILE A 44 3.32 -2.17 4.04
CA ILE A 44 3.74 -0.77 4.17
C ILE A 44 2.68 0.01 4.95
N ASP A 45 3.03 0.41 6.18
CA ASP A 45 2.33 1.48 6.87
C ASP A 45 2.83 2.80 6.25
N PHE A 46 2.08 3.25 5.24
CA PHE A 46 2.54 4.30 4.35
C PHE A 46 2.46 5.67 5.05
N ASP A 47 3.62 6.26 5.36
CA ASP A 47 3.75 7.65 5.78
C ASP A 47 3.71 8.60 4.56
N GLU A 48 3.00 9.72 4.69
CA GLU A 48 2.88 10.71 3.60
C GLU A 48 4.23 11.27 3.15
N LYS A 49 5.25 11.27 4.02
CA LYS A 49 6.59 11.75 3.66
C LYS A 49 7.25 10.98 2.51
N TYR A 50 6.84 9.74 2.27
CA TYR A 50 7.40 8.89 1.21
C TYR A 50 6.65 8.98 -0.13
N THR A 51 5.59 9.80 -0.21
CA THR A 51 4.76 9.91 -1.42
C THR A 51 5.57 10.20 -2.67
N LEU A 52 6.52 11.13 -2.59
CA LEU A 52 7.34 11.51 -3.74
C LEU A 52 8.23 10.36 -4.21
N HIS A 53 8.85 9.64 -3.26
CA HIS A 53 9.72 8.49 -3.56
C HIS A 53 8.93 7.37 -4.25
N LEU A 54 7.74 7.04 -3.72
CA LEU A 54 6.88 6.04 -4.35
C LEU A 54 6.42 6.45 -5.74
N VAL A 55 6.05 7.72 -5.95
CA VAL A 55 5.67 8.22 -7.28
C VAL A 55 6.85 8.11 -8.25
N HIS A 56 8.07 8.40 -7.79
CA HIS A 56 9.27 8.27 -8.61
C HIS A 56 9.54 6.81 -9.00
N ILE A 57 9.54 5.89 -8.02
CA ILE A 57 9.72 4.44 -8.25
C ILE A 57 8.65 3.91 -9.21
N MET A 58 7.41 4.32 -9.02
CA MET A 58 6.28 3.92 -9.86
C MET A 58 6.42 4.38 -11.32
N PHE A 59 6.95 5.58 -11.58
CA PHE A 59 7.22 5.99 -12.96
C PHE A 59 8.49 5.37 -13.53
N TYR A 60 9.50 5.14 -12.71
CA TYR A 60 10.74 4.49 -13.13
C TYR A 60 10.49 3.05 -13.58
N HIS A 61 9.67 2.31 -12.84
CA HIS A 61 9.31 0.92 -13.11
C HIS A 61 7.97 0.78 -13.87
N CYS A 62 7.52 1.77 -14.63
CA CYS A 62 6.16 1.76 -15.20
C CYS A 62 5.86 0.59 -16.15
N GLU A 63 6.91 0.00 -16.72
CA GLU A 63 6.86 -1.19 -17.59
C GLU A 63 6.85 -2.50 -16.77
N ASP A 64 7.23 -2.43 -15.50
CA ASP A 64 7.28 -3.58 -14.58
C ASP A 64 5.99 -3.70 -13.76
N GLU A 65 5.72 -4.92 -13.29
CA GLU A 65 4.55 -5.22 -12.46
C GLU A 65 4.57 -4.51 -11.09
N ILE A 66 5.70 -3.89 -10.69
CA ILE A 66 5.89 -3.19 -9.41
C ILE A 66 5.03 -1.91 -9.31
N SER A 67 4.82 -1.23 -10.44
CA SER A 67 4.18 0.08 -10.45
C SER A 67 2.69 0.02 -10.13
N TYR A 68 2.03 -1.10 -10.42
CA TYR A 68 0.61 -1.29 -10.14
C TYR A 68 0.30 -1.39 -8.63
N PRO A 69 1.01 -2.24 -7.84
CA PRO A 69 0.89 -2.23 -6.39
C PRO A 69 1.15 -0.87 -5.75
N ILE A 70 2.17 -0.13 -6.22
CA ILE A 70 2.46 1.22 -5.69
C ILE A 70 1.32 2.18 -6.01
N MET A 71 0.82 2.17 -7.25
CA MET A 71 -0.37 2.93 -7.64
C MET A 71 -1.56 2.58 -6.75
N ASP A 72 -1.82 1.31 -6.48
CA ASP A 72 -2.94 0.87 -5.64
C ASP A 72 -2.84 1.41 -4.21
N ILE A 73 -1.65 1.43 -3.60
CA ILE A 73 -1.44 2.05 -2.28
C ILE A 73 -1.81 3.53 -2.32
N LEU A 74 -1.26 4.27 -3.29
CA LEU A 74 -1.45 5.71 -3.43
C LEU A 74 -2.92 6.06 -3.69
N VAL A 75 -3.61 5.31 -4.55
CA VAL A 75 -5.03 5.46 -4.84
C VAL A 75 -5.87 5.11 -3.62
N LYS A 76 -5.57 4.01 -2.93
CA LYS A 76 -6.28 3.60 -1.71
C LYS A 76 -6.20 4.67 -0.63
N LYS A 77 -5.02 5.26 -0.38
CA LYS A 77 -4.92 6.37 0.59
C LYS A 77 -5.63 7.62 0.12
N SER A 78 -5.58 7.89 -1.19
CA SER A 78 -6.35 8.98 -1.80
C SER A 78 -7.84 8.79 -1.58
N LEU A 79 -8.39 7.57 -1.60
CA LEU A 79 -9.80 7.29 -1.34
C LEU A 79 -10.24 7.77 0.05
N TYR A 80 -9.45 7.45 1.09
CA TYR A 80 -9.78 7.76 2.48
C TYR A 80 -9.38 9.17 2.92
N ASN A 81 -8.35 9.78 2.32
CA ASN A 81 -7.87 11.11 2.67
C ASN A 81 -7.93 12.05 1.45
N LYS A 82 -8.88 13.00 1.48
CA LYS A 82 -9.06 14.00 0.40
C LYS A 82 -7.85 14.91 0.23
N SER A 83 -7.24 15.36 1.33
CA SER A 83 -6.07 16.23 1.28
C SER A 83 -4.90 15.52 0.61
N PHE A 84 -4.69 14.26 0.99
CA PHE A 84 -3.69 13.40 0.35
C PHE A 84 -3.94 13.24 -1.15
N GLY A 85 -5.17 12.93 -1.56
CA GLY A 85 -5.50 12.77 -2.98
C GLY A 85 -5.27 14.04 -3.81
N LEU A 86 -5.55 15.22 -3.25
CA LEU A 86 -5.24 16.50 -3.89
C LEU A 86 -3.73 16.75 -3.99
N LYS A 87 -2.98 16.52 -2.91
CA LYS A 87 -1.51 16.62 -2.93
C LYS A 87 -0.92 15.71 -4.00
N LEU A 88 -1.33 14.44 -4.01
CA LEU A 88 -0.89 13.44 -4.99
C LEU A 88 -1.23 13.88 -6.42
N PHE A 89 -2.42 14.42 -6.67
CA PHE A 89 -2.79 14.94 -7.99
C PHE A 89 -1.84 16.05 -8.47
N PHE A 90 -1.51 17.02 -7.60
CA PHE A 90 -0.58 18.09 -7.96
C PHE A 90 0.85 17.58 -8.13
N THR A 91 1.30 16.64 -7.29
CA THR A 91 2.58 15.95 -7.45
C THR A 91 2.64 15.26 -8.81
N LEU A 92 1.65 14.45 -9.18
CA LEU A 92 1.62 13.80 -10.49
C LEU A 92 1.63 14.82 -11.64
N LYS A 93 0.88 15.91 -11.50
CA LYS A 93 0.80 16.97 -12.51
C LYS A 93 2.16 17.62 -12.77
N SER A 94 3.04 17.74 -11.77
CA SER A 94 4.38 18.27 -11.97
C SER A 94 5.28 17.33 -12.78
N TYR A 95 5.06 16.01 -12.66
CA TYR A 95 5.82 15.00 -13.43
C TYR A 95 5.48 15.01 -14.92
N ARG A 96 4.28 15.45 -15.32
CA ARG A 96 3.77 15.36 -16.70
C ARG A 96 4.75 15.77 -17.80
N LYS A 97 5.57 16.80 -17.56
CA LYS A 97 6.54 17.32 -18.55
C LYS A 97 7.78 16.44 -18.73
N TYR A 98 8.03 15.52 -17.80
CA TYR A 98 9.22 14.67 -17.73
C TYR A 98 8.93 13.21 -18.10
N LEU A 99 7.70 12.90 -18.52
CA LEU A 99 7.27 11.53 -18.79
C LEU A 99 7.45 11.16 -20.27
N ASN A 100 7.94 9.93 -20.48
CA ASN A 100 7.99 9.29 -21.80
C ASN A 100 6.61 8.81 -22.25
N LYS A 101 6.49 8.37 -23.52
CA LYS A 101 5.21 7.96 -24.13
C LYS A 101 4.47 6.88 -23.32
N GLU A 102 5.19 5.89 -22.81
CA GLU A 102 4.62 4.78 -22.04
C GLU A 102 4.15 5.23 -20.65
N GLN A 103 5.00 5.99 -19.96
CA GLN A 103 4.70 6.63 -18.68
C GLN A 103 3.49 7.58 -18.76
N ILE A 104 3.26 8.24 -19.89
CA ILE A 104 2.08 9.11 -20.10
C ILE A 104 0.78 8.30 -20.04
N GLY A 105 0.77 7.08 -20.57
CA GLY A 105 -0.38 6.18 -20.47
C GLY A 105 -0.68 5.83 -19.00
N PHE A 106 0.36 5.43 -18.28
CA PHE A 106 0.27 5.10 -16.86
C PHE A 106 -0.14 6.32 -16.00
N TYR A 107 0.41 7.51 -16.30
CA TYR A 107 0.03 8.77 -15.66
C TYR A 107 -1.47 9.07 -15.81
N ARG A 108 -2.04 8.87 -17.01
CA ARG A 108 -3.48 9.08 -17.23
C ARG A 108 -4.31 8.12 -16.39
N LEU A 109 -3.90 6.85 -16.29
CA LEU A 109 -4.57 5.84 -15.48
C LEU A 109 -4.64 6.23 -14.00
N ILE A 110 -3.51 6.60 -13.39
CA ILE A 110 -3.50 6.97 -11.96
C ILE A 110 -4.31 8.26 -11.71
N ILE A 111 -4.22 9.26 -12.59
CA ILE A 111 -5.02 10.49 -12.48
C ILE A 111 -6.51 10.17 -12.53
N GLN A 112 -6.94 9.30 -13.46
CA GLN A 112 -8.33 8.88 -13.56
C GLN A 112 -8.80 8.23 -12.25
N ARG A 113 -8.03 7.31 -11.69
CA ARG A 113 -8.38 6.62 -10.43
C ARG A 113 -8.46 7.57 -9.23
N ILE A 114 -7.60 8.58 -9.17
CA ILE A 114 -7.68 9.63 -8.14
C ILE A 114 -8.98 10.45 -8.28
N MET A 115 -9.35 10.80 -9.52
CA MET A 115 -10.60 11.52 -9.80
C MET A 115 -11.84 10.69 -9.45
N GLU A 116 -11.81 9.39 -9.71
CA GLU A 116 -12.87 8.45 -9.31
C GLU A 116 -13.02 8.38 -7.78
N CYS A 117 -11.91 8.37 -7.03
CA CYS A 117 -11.94 8.45 -5.57
C CYS A 117 -12.63 9.72 -5.08
N ASP A 118 -12.38 10.86 -5.73
CA ASP A 118 -13.02 12.12 -5.38
C ASP A 118 -14.51 12.13 -5.71
N LYS A 119 -14.90 11.59 -6.87
CA LYS A 119 -16.31 11.37 -7.24
C LYS A 119 -17.02 10.50 -6.21
N PHE A 120 -16.43 9.36 -5.84
CA PHE A 120 -16.97 8.45 -4.84
C PHE A 120 -17.23 9.13 -3.49
N ARG A 121 -16.29 9.96 -3.01
CA ARG A 121 -16.46 10.74 -1.78
C ARG A 121 -17.62 11.73 -1.88
N ARG A 122 -17.71 12.46 -2.99
CA ARG A 122 -18.80 13.43 -3.24
C ARG A 122 -20.16 12.74 -3.30
N ASP A 123 -20.24 11.58 -3.92
CA ASP A 123 -21.47 10.79 -4.00
C ASP A 123 -21.86 10.22 -2.62
N ARG A 124 -20.89 9.76 -1.82
CA ARG A 124 -21.13 9.34 -0.43
C ARG A 124 -21.61 10.49 0.44
N SER A 125 -21.00 11.67 0.34
CA SER A 125 -21.46 12.84 1.11
C SER A 125 -22.86 13.28 0.70
N ARG A 126 -23.21 13.22 -0.59
CA ARG A 126 -24.56 13.54 -1.08
C ARG A 126 -25.62 12.59 -0.54
N LYS A 127 -25.32 11.29 -0.47
CA LYS A 127 -26.22 10.28 0.09
C LYS A 127 -26.40 10.39 1.61
N ASN A 128 -25.36 10.85 2.33
CA ASN A 128 -25.38 11.00 3.79
C ASN A 128 -26.07 12.29 4.29
N ILE A 129 -26.43 13.23 3.42
CA ILE A 129 -27.12 14.48 3.83
C ILE A 129 -28.59 14.23 4.26
N VAL A 130 -29.13 13.02 4.05
CA VAL A 130 -30.54 12.70 4.38
C VAL A 130 -30.74 12.10 5.78
N ILE A 131 -29.71 11.74 6.54
CA ILE A 131 -29.90 11.17 7.89
C ILE A 131 -28.94 11.80 8.90
N ASP A 132 -29.56 12.51 9.84
CA ASP A 132 -29.10 13.10 11.09
C ASP A 132 -27.66 12.85 11.56
N GLN A 133 -27.09 13.97 11.99
CA GLN A 133 -25.88 14.08 12.77
C GLN A 133 -25.95 13.21 14.03
N LYS A 134 -25.04 12.23 14.13
CA LYS A 134 -24.48 11.81 15.42
C LYS A 134 -22.98 12.04 15.39
N PRO A 135 -22.38 12.60 16.46
CA PRO A 135 -20.95 12.82 16.51
C PRO A 135 -20.26 11.45 16.50
N PHE A 136 -19.39 11.23 15.51
CA PHE A 136 -18.60 10.02 15.41
C PHE A 136 -17.53 10.08 16.51
N LEU A 137 -17.74 9.31 17.57
CA LEU A 137 -16.77 9.09 18.63
C LEU A 137 -15.46 8.57 18.02
N ASP A 138 -14.34 9.17 18.40
CA ASP A 138 -12.99 8.78 18.01
C ASP A 138 -12.73 7.28 18.24
N GLN A 139 -12.82 6.48 17.18
CA GLN A 139 -12.18 5.16 17.12
C GLN A 139 -10.81 5.30 16.46
N LYS A 140 -9.90 5.96 17.19
CA LYS A 140 -8.47 5.65 17.10
C LYS A 140 -8.22 4.32 17.81
N LEU A 141 -8.70 3.22 17.25
CA LEU A 141 -8.07 1.92 17.50
C LEU A 141 -6.89 1.87 16.54
N SER A 142 -5.69 1.88 17.12
CA SER A 142 -4.47 1.97 16.34
C SER A 142 -4.40 0.77 15.39
N THR A 143 -4.08 1.02 14.13
CA THR A 143 -3.86 -0.03 13.12
C THR A 143 -2.83 -1.08 13.58
N ARG A 144 -2.00 -0.74 14.58
CA ARG A 144 -1.06 -1.62 15.28
C ARG A 144 -1.72 -2.69 16.16
N GLU A 145 -2.87 -2.41 16.79
CA GLU A 145 -3.57 -3.38 17.66
C GLU A 145 -4.32 -4.44 16.83
N ILE A 146 -4.87 -4.04 15.68
CA ILE A 146 -5.57 -4.97 14.78
C ILE A 146 -4.56 -5.87 14.06
N SER A 147 -3.39 -5.34 13.70
CA SER A 147 -2.33 -6.12 13.07
C SER A 147 -1.75 -7.15 14.04
N THR A 148 -1.41 -6.75 15.27
CA THR A 148 -0.90 -7.66 16.33
C THR A 148 -1.87 -8.80 16.67
N ILE A 149 -3.18 -8.55 16.75
CA ILE A 149 -4.18 -9.61 16.98
C ILE A 149 -4.23 -10.60 15.81
N LYS A 150 -4.09 -10.13 14.56
CA LYS A 150 -4.08 -10.98 13.39
C LYS A 150 -2.80 -11.83 13.28
N TYR A 151 -1.65 -11.27 13.69
CA TYR A 151 -0.37 -11.97 13.71
C TYR A 151 -0.34 -13.08 14.76
N LYS A 152 -0.84 -12.82 15.97
CA LYS A 152 -0.91 -13.83 17.04
C LYS A 152 -1.76 -15.05 16.65
N LYS A 153 -2.80 -14.82 15.83
CA LYS A 153 -3.67 -15.90 15.32
C LYS A 153 -2.99 -16.75 14.24
N LEU A 154 -2.10 -16.17 13.44
CA LEU A 154 -1.31 -16.87 12.42
C LEU A 154 -0.14 -17.63 13.05
N GLU A 155 0.56 -17.05 14.03
CA GLU A 155 1.62 -17.74 14.77
C GLU A 155 1.12 -19.04 15.42
N ASN A 156 -0.06 -19.01 16.02
CA ASN A 156 -0.68 -20.20 16.60
C ASN A 156 -0.98 -21.28 15.54
N GLN A 157 -1.45 -20.89 14.35
CA GLN A 157 -1.68 -21.84 13.25
C GLN A 157 -0.38 -22.48 12.74
N PHE A 158 0.74 -21.74 12.75
CA PHE A 158 2.04 -22.29 12.36
C PHE A 158 2.67 -23.17 13.46
N ALA A 159 2.41 -22.88 14.74
CA ALA A 159 2.83 -23.74 15.85
C ALA A 159 2.12 -25.11 15.78
N ASP A 160 0.82 -25.11 15.49
CA ASP A 160 0.03 -26.33 15.31
C ASP A 160 0.53 -27.17 14.12
N LEU A 161 0.96 -26.52 13.04
CA LEU A 161 1.53 -27.20 11.86
C LEU A 161 2.93 -27.78 12.11
N LYS A 162 3.73 -27.21 13.02
CA LYS A 162 5.02 -27.77 13.41
C LYS A 162 4.85 -29.01 14.29
N LEU A 163 3.90 -28.99 15.23
CA LEU A 163 3.56 -30.13 16.08
C LEU A 163 3.04 -31.35 15.30
N LEU A 164 2.40 -31.12 14.15
CA LEU A 164 1.93 -32.18 13.24
C LEU A 164 3.04 -32.80 12.38
N LYS A 165 4.21 -32.17 12.27
CA LYS A 165 5.36 -32.72 11.52
C LYS A 165 6.36 -33.49 12.39
N GLU A 166 6.25 -33.37 13.71
CA GLU A 166 7.09 -34.07 14.70
C GLU A 166 6.44 -35.36 15.24
N LYS A 167 5.29 -35.77 14.69
CA LYS A 167 4.67 -37.09 14.87
C LYS A 167 4.78 -37.90 13.59
#